data_AF-A0A6G1KRN9-F1
#
_entry.id   AF-A0A6G1KRN9-F1
#
_cell.length_a   1.000
_cell.length_b   1.000
_cell.length_c   1.000
_cell.angle_alpha   90.00
_cell.angle_beta   90.00
_cell.angle_gamma   90.00
#
_symmetry.space_group_name_H-M   'P 1'
#
loop_
_entity.id
_entity.type
_entity.pdbx_description
1 polymer ?
#
loop_
_entity_poly.entity_id
_entity_poly.type
_entity_poly.pdbx_seq_one_letter_code
_entity_poly.pdbx_strand_id
1 'polypeptide(L)' 'MSVTHIVLFQFKSAVSPAAIKDFTSRMLALKHHCLHPTSNKKYIKSLSGGTDNSPE' A
#
# COMPACT_ATOMS: atom_id res chain seq x y z
N MET A 1 -3.55 19.49 -9.63
CA MET A 1 -2.25 18.78 -9.52
C MET A 1 -2.44 17.51 -8.70
N SER A 2 -1.83 16.38 -9.08
CA SER A 2 -1.85 15.12 -8.33
C SER A 2 -0.44 14.75 -7.90
N VAL A 3 -0.29 14.18 -6.71
CA VAL A 3 1.00 13.70 -6.18
C VAL A 3 1.01 12.18 -6.23
N THR A 4 2.06 11.60 -6.78
CA THR A 4 2.30 10.15 -6.76
C THR A 4 3.29 9.82 -5.67
N HIS A 5 2.87 9.02 -4.69
CA HIS A 5 3.74 8.52 -3.62
C HIS A 5 4.16 7.08 -3.92
N ILE A 6 5.46 6.82 -3.97
CA ILE A 6 6.04 5.50 -4.22
C ILE A 6 6.74 5.05 -2.94
N VAL A 7 6.46 3.81 -2.51
CA VAL A 7 7.06 3.17 -1.33
C VAL A 7 7.52 1.77 -1.71
N LEU A 8 8.71 1.39 -1.24
CA LEU A 8 9.27 0.06 -1.39
C LEU A 8 9.45 -0.55 0.00
N PHE A 9 9.09 -1.83 0.14
CA PHE A 9 9.19 -2.56 1.40
C PHE A 9 10.09 -3.77 1.23
N GLN A 10 11.03 -3.94 2.16
CA GLN A 10 11.78 -5.19 2.35
C GLN A 10 11.36 -5.80 3.68
N PHE A 11 10.81 -7.02 3.64
CA PHE A 11 10.47 -7.75 4.86
C PHE A 11 11.71 -8.45 5.42
N LYS A 12 11.78 -8.59 6.75
CA LYS A 12 12.78 -9.45 7.40
C LYS A 12 12.50 -10.91 7.05
N SER A 13 13.55 -11.73 6.98
CA SER A 13 13.45 -13.16 6.65
C SER A 13 12.58 -13.97 7.61
N ALA A 14 12.42 -13.51 8.86
CA ALA A 14 11.60 -14.16 9.87
C ALA A 14 10.09 -13.89 9.73
N VAL A 15 9.66 -13.01 8.82
CA VAL A 15 8.24 -12.69 8.64
C VAL A 15 7.54 -13.79 7.87
N SER A 16 6.41 -14.26 8.38
CA SER A 16 5.64 -15.32 7.72
C SER A 16 4.97 -14.83 6.44
N PRO A 17 4.78 -15.70 5.42
CA PRO A 17 4.07 -15.35 4.20
C PRO A 17 2.64 -14.84 4.45
N ALA A 18 1.96 -15.37 5.48
CA ALA A 18 0.63 -14.93 5.87
C ALA A 18 0.63 -13.49 6.38
N ALA A 19 1.63 -13.10 7.19
CA ALA A 19 1.77 -11.72 7.67
C ALA A 19 2.09 -10.74 6.53
N ILE A 20 2.91 -11.16 5.55
CA ILE A 20 3.20 -10.35 4.35
C ILE A 20 1.91 -10.13 3.53
N LYS A 21 1.12 -11.18 3.34
CA LYS A 21 -0.16 -11.10 2.61
C LYS A 21 -1.18 -10.20 3.33
N ASP A 22 -1.30 -10.33 4.65
CA ASP A 22 -2.17 -9.46 5.46
C ASP A 22 -1.73 -7.98 5.34
N PHE A 23 -0.44 -7.71 5.52
CA PHE A 23 0.12 -6.37 5.42
C PHE A 23 -0.14 -5.74 4.04
N THR A 24 0.18 -6.46 2.96
CA THR A 24 0.00 -5.95 1.59
C THR A 24 -1.48 -5.74 1.25
N SER A 25 -2.37 -6.62 1.72
CA SER A 25 -3.81 -6.44 1.58
C SER A 25 -4.32 -5.17 2.29
N ARG A 26 -3.89 -4.96 3.54
CA ARG A 26 -4.24 -3.74 4.30
C ARG A 26 -3.66 -2.47 3.68
N MET A 27 -2.44 -2.54 3.12
CA MET A 27 -1.83 -1.42 2.40
C MET A 27 -2.71 -1.01 1.20
N LEU A 28 -3.14 -1.97 0.37
CA LEU A 28 -4.02 -1.69 -0.78
C LEU A 28 -5.42 -1.21 -0.35
N ALA A 29 -5.88 -1.59 0.84
CA ALA A 29 -7.15 -1.14 1.38
C ALA A 29 -7.15 0.34 1.82
N LEU A 30 -5.97 0.97 1.98
CA LEU A 30 -5.87 2.39 2.38
C LEU A 30 -6.66 3.31 1.45
N LYS A 31 -6.77 3.00 0.15
CA LYS A 31 -7.57 3.79 -0.79
C LYS A 31 -9.06 3.92 -0.38
N HIS A 32 -9.56 3.01 0.44
CA HIS A 32 -10.93 3.01 0.93
C HIS A 32 -11.07 3.69 2.30
N HIS A 33 -10.06 3.56 3.16
CA HIS A 33 -10.11 3.99 4.57
C HIS A 33 -9.44 5.36 4.84
N CYS A 34 -8.58 5.83 3.94
CA CYS A 34 -7.89 7.10 4.08
C CYS A 34 -8.79 8.27 3.68
N LEU A 35 -9.39 8.91 4.69
CA LEU A 35 -10.29 10.04 4.54
C LEU A 35 -9.63 11.33 5.04
N HIS A 36 -9.92 12.43 4.36
CA HIS A 36 -9.47 13.75 4.77
C HIS A 36 -10.19 14.13 6.08
N PRO A 37 -9.47 14.55 7.13
CA PRO A 37 -10.04 14.69 8.48
C PRO A 37 -11.22 15.66 8.57
N THR A 38 -11.21 16.73 7.78
CA THR A 38 -12.28 17.75 7.83
C THR A 38 -13.39 17.54 6.81
N SER A 39 -13.11 16.94 5.64
CA SER A 39 -14.09 16.81 4.56
C SER A 39 -14.67 15.40 4.48
N ASN A 40 -14.06 14.44 5.18
CA ASN A 40 -14.38 13.03 5.18
C ASN A 40 -14.34 12.38 3.78
N LYS A 41 -13.71 13.06 2.81
CA LYS A 41 -13.55 12.58 1.43
C LYS A 41 -12.28 11.74 1.32
N LYS A 42 -12.34 10.67 0.54
CA LYS A 42 -11.16 9.86 0.19
C LYS A 42 -10.13 10.76 -0.51
N TYR A 43 -8.90 10.78 -0.01
CA TYR A 43 -7.83 11.58 -0.63
C TYR A 43 -6.91 10.75 -1.54
N ILE A 44 -6.90 9.42 -1.38
CA ILE A 44 -6.19 8.51 -2.29
C ILE A 44 -7.05 8.32 -3.54
N LYS A 45 -6.55 8.80 -4.68
CA LYS A 45 -7.26 8.69 -5.96
C LYS A 45 -7.11 7.32 -6.61
N SER A 46 -5.90 6.78 -6.56
CA SER A 46 -5.55 5.45 -7.06
C SER A 46 -4.44 4.85 -6.20
N LEU A 47 -4.42 3.52 -6.12
CA LEU A 47 -3.38 2.78 -5.41
C LEU A 47 -3.23 1.41 -6.06
N SER A 48 -2.00 1.07 -6.39
CA SER A 48 -1.58 -0.21 -6.95
C SER A 48 -0.24 -0.61 -6.34
N GLY A 49 0.07 -1.90 -6.40
CA GLY A 49 1.31 -2.46 -5.87
C GLY A 49 1.47 -3.91 -6.30
N GLY A 50 2.68 -4.43 -6.17
CA GLY A 50 3.03 -5.79 -6.55
C GLY A 50 4.32 -6.23 -5.90
N THR A 51 4.66 -7.50 -6.09
CA THR A 51 5.98 -8.04 -5.78
C THR A 51 6.99 -7.56 -6.80
N ASP A 52 8.23 -7.43 -6.37
CA ASP A 52 9.33 -7.29 -7.32
C ASP A 52 9.42 -8.58 -8.15
N ASN A 53 9.30 -8.42 -9.46
CA ASN A 53 9.33 -9.51 -10.44
C ASN A 53 10.48 -9.33 -11.43
N SER A 54 11.39 -8.37 -11.18
CA SER A 54 12.56 -8.20 -12.02
C SER A 54 13.53 -9.37 -11.80
N PRO A 55 14.05 -9.99 -12.88
CA PRO A 55 15.09 -11.01 -12.78
C PRO A 55 16.52 -10.44 -12.69
N GLU A 56 16.67 -9.10 -12.77
CA GLU A 56 17.95 -8.36 -12.68
C GLU A 56 18.44 -8.22 -11.23
#